data_AF-A0A833QG18-F1
#
_entry.id   AF-A0A833QG18-F1
#
_cell.length_a   1.000
_cell.length_b   1.000
_cell.length_c   1.000
_cell.angle_alpha   90.00
_cell.angle_beta   90.00
_cell.angle_gamma   90.00
#
_symmetry.space_group_name_H-M   'P 1'
#
loop_
_entity.id
_entity.type
_entity.pdbx_description
1 polymer ?
#
loop_
_entity_poly.entity_id
_entity_poly.type
_entity_poly.pdbx_seq_one_letter_code
_entity_poly.pdbx_strand_id
1 'polypeptide(L)' 'MNCVAVGSSPRFKVYEVDFGFGRPERVRSGSNNKFDGMVYLYSGRDGDGSIDVELTLQPEAMERLEKDEEFLSPVIMAK' A
#
# COMPACT_ATOMS: atom_id res chain seq x y z
N MET A 1 11.14 0.90 19.35
CA MET A 1 9.90 0.15 19.61
C MET A 1 9.54 -0.49 18.30
N ASN A 2 9.45 -1.82 18.22
CA ASN A 2 9.11 -2.51 16.97
C ASN A 2 7.60 -2.65 16.94
N CYS A 3 6.95 -1.87 16.10
CA CYS A 3 5.50 -1.86 15.94
C CYS A 3 5.17 -1.93 14.46
N VAL A 4 4.18 -2.74 14.11
CA VAL A 4 3.56 -2.70 12.79
C VAL A 4 2.15 -2.17 12.98
N ALA A 5 1.83 -1.09 12.30
CA ALA A 5 0.50 -0.49 12.31
C ALA A 5 -0.10 -0.62 10.92
N VAL A 6 -1.33 -1.12 10.85
CA VAL A 6 -2.06 -1.29 9.59
C VAL A 6 -3.21 -0.29 9.56
N GLY A 7 -3.22 0.57 8.55
CA GLY A 7 -4.27 1.54 8.29
C GLY A 7 -5.01 1.25 6.98
N SER A 8 -6.14 1.94 6.80
CA SER A 8 -7.03 1.78 5.64
C SER A 8 -7.64 0.36 5.55
N SER A 9 -8.38 0.09 4.48
CA SER A 9 -8.93 -1.23 4.17
C SER A 9 -9.13 -1.41 2.66
N PRO A 10 -8.78 -2.58 2.08
CA PRO A 10 -9.12 -2.91 0.70
C PRO A 10 -10.63 -2.95 0.44
N ARG A 11 -11.43 -3.05 1.50
CA ARG A 11 -12.90 -3.04 1.42
C ARG A 11 -13.46 -1.64 1.16
N PHE A 12 -12.65 -0.60 1.29
CA PHE A 12 -13.06 0.74 0.94
C PHE A 12 -13.15 0.87 -0.56
N LYS A 13 -14.34 1.25 -1.03
CA LYS A 13 -14.71 1.44 -2.43
C LYS A 13 -14.16 2.76 -2.99
N VAL A 14 -12.89 3.05 -2.73
CA VAL A 14 -12.24 4.32 -3.05
C VAL A 14 -12.26 4.63 -4.54
N TYR A 15 -12.12 3.61 -5.39
CA TYR A 15 -12.22 3.74 -6.84
C TYR A 15 -13.66 3.84 -7.38
N GLU A 16 -14.68 3.70 -6.54
CA GLU A 16 -16.09 3.93 -6.93
C GLU A 16 -16.51 5.39 -6.67
N VAL A 17 -15.67 6.18 -6.00
CA VAL A 17 -15.96 7.59 -5.68
C VAL A 17 -15.62 8.47 -6.88
N ASP A 18 -16.62 9.15 -7.42
CA ASP A 18 -16.48 10.14 -8.49
C ASP A 18 -17.08 11.49 -8.05
N PHE A 19 -16.24 12.53 -8.05
CA PHE A 19 -16.63 13.90 -7.71
C PHE A 19 -16.92 14.77 -8.96
N GLY A 20 -17.04 14.16 -10.15
CA GLY A 20 -17.18 14.84 -11.44
C GLY A 20 -15.88 14.88 -12.26
N PHE A 21 -14.82 14.21 -11.79
CA PHE A 21 -13.52 14.10 -12.48
C PHE A 21 -13.29 12.72 -13.10
N GLY A 22 -14.27 11.82 -12.95
CA GLY A 22 -14.16 10.43 -13.35
C GLY A 22 -13.53 9.55 -12.27
N ARG A 23 -13.30 8.29 -12.63
CA ARG A 23 -12.76 7.26 -11.74
C ARG A 23 -11.34 7.62 -11.27
N PRO A 24 -11.01 7.50 -9.97
CA PRO A 24 -9.66 7.76 -9.47
C PRO A 24 -8.59 6.93 -10.19
N GLU A 25 -7.45 7.55 -10.46
CA GLU A 25 -6.33 6.86 -11.10
C GLU A 25 -5.52 6.02 -10.11
N ARG A 26 -5.28 6.55 -8.90
CA ARG A 26 -4.48 5.91 -7.85
C ARG A 26 -4.89 6.46 -6.49
N VAL A 27 -4.81 5.62 -5.46
CA VAL A 27 -5.03 6.01 -4.06
C VAL A 27 -3.75 5.79 -3.27
N ARG A 28 -3.33 6.79 -2.48
CA ARG A 28 -2.10 6.80 -1.68
C ARG A 28 -2.30 7.52 -0.37
N SER A 29 -1.43 7.23 0.60
CA SER A 29 -1.43 7.96 1.88
C SER A 29 -0.69 9.30 1.75
N GLY A 30 -1.10 10.29 2.55
CA GLY A 30 -0.37 11.55 2.67
C GLY A 30 1.00 11.36 3.36
N SER A 31 1.95 12.24 3.09
CA SER A 31 3.32 12.14 3.65
C SER A 31 3.36 12.16 5.18
N ASN A 32 2.45 12.90 5.82
CA ASN A 32 2.40 13.04 7.28
C ASN A 32 1.92 11.76 8.01
N ASN A 33 1.46 10.77 7.25
CA ASN A 33 0.87 9.53 7.76
C ASN A 33 1.85 8.36 7.72
N LYS A 34 3.15 8.65 7.57
CA LYS A 34 4.22 7.66 7.37
C LYS A 34 5.18 7.65 8.56
N PHE A 35 5.39 6.47 9.12
CA PHE A 35 6.41 6.19 10.12
C PHE A 35 6.92 4.76 9.94
N ASP A 36 8.06 4.45 10.55
CA ASP A 36 8.65 3.10 10.46
C ASP A 36 7.68 2.03 10.99
N GLY A 37 7.33 1.08 10.12
CA GLY A 37 6.36 0.02 10.42
C GLY A 37 4.91 0.36 10.05
N MET A 38 4.64 1.51 9.42
CA MET A 38 3.30 1.84 8.93
C MET A 38 3.00 1.14 7.60
N VAL A 39 1.84 0.50 7.53
CA VAL A 39 1.32 -0.20 6.36
C VAL A 39 -0.07 0.32 6.02
N TYR A 40 -0.31 0.69 4.77
CA TYR A 40 -1.64 0.99 4.25
C TYR A 40 -2.05 -0.03 3.21
N LEU A 41 -3.31 -0.44 3.30
CA LEU A 41 -3.92 -1.37 2.37
C LEU A 41 -5.01 -0.66 1.55
N TYR A 42 -4.96 -0.83 0.24
CA TYR A 42 -5.95 -0.32 -0.71
C TYR A 42 -6.47 -1.46 -1.57
N SER A 43 -7.69 -1.31 -2.11
CA SER A 43 -8.13 -2.17 -3.20
C SER A 43 -7.20 -1.96 -4.39
N GLY A 44 -6.97 -2.99 -5.19
CA GLY A 44 -6.38 -2.82 -6.50
C GLY A 44 -7.34 -2.06 -7.42
N ARG A 45 -6.78 -1.29 -8.34
CA ARG A 45 -7.58 -0.44 -9.25
C ARG A 45 -8.46 -1.28 -10.17
N ASP A 46 -8.01 -2.43 -10.64
CA ASP A 46 -8.70 -3.12 -11.74
C ASP A 46 -9.90 -3.96 -11.28
N GLY A 47 -10.14 -4.07 -9.96
CA GLY A 47 -11.28 -4.82 -9.42
C GLY A 47 -11.14 -6.33 -9.58
N ASP A 48 -9.93 -6.81 -9.87
CA ASP A 48 -9.54 -8.22 -10.00
C ASP A 48 -9.32 -8.92 -8.65
N GLY A 49 -9.58 -8.21 -7.54
CA GLY A 49 -9.33 -8.70 -6.19
C GLY A 49 -7.90 -8.49 -5.69
N SER A 50 -7.05 -7.81 -6.47
CA SER A 50 -5.72 -7.41 -6.01
C SER A 50 -5.78 -6.37 -4.88
N ILE A 51 -4.67 -6.25 -4.16
CA ILE A 51 -4.50 -5.34 -3.03
C ILE A 51 -3.21 -4.55 -3.27
N ASP A 52 -3.31 -3.22 -3.26
CA ASP A 52 -2.14 -2.36 -3.26
C ASP A 52 -1.69 -2.14 -1.82
N VAL A 53 -0.40 -2.39 -1.56
CA VAL A 53 0.22 -2.23 -0.24
C VAL A 53 1.20 -1.06 -0.30
N GLU A 54 1.00 -0.08 0.58
CA GLU A 54 1.97 0.99 0.80
C GLU A 54 2.64 0.76 2.15
N LEU A 55 3.96 0.56 2.13
CA LEU A 55 4.75 0.15 3.29
C LEU A 55 5.86 1.17 3.55
N THR A 56 5.95 1.68 4.77
CA THR A 56 7.01 2.59 5.20
C THR A 56 7.91 1.89 6.19
N LEU A 57 9.20 1.79 5.86
CA LEU A 57 10.24 1.24 6.73
C LEU A 57 11.47 2.14 6.71
N GLN A 58 12.33 1.99 7.72
CA GLN A 58 13.69 2.50 7.65
C GLN A 58 14.44 1.92 6.42
N PRO A 59 15.37 2.69 5.82
CA PRO A 59 16.06 2.30 4.59
C PRO A 59 16.69 0.90 4.65
N GLU A 60 17.35 0.56 5.75
CA GLU A 60 18.04 -0.73 5.90
C GLU A 60 17.06 -1.90 5.99
N ALA A 61 15.88 -1.68 6.58
CA ALA A 61 14.84 -2.69 6.66
C ALA A 61 14.15 -2.87 5.30
N MET A 62 13.88 -1.77 4.59
CA MET A 62 13.34 -1.81 3.23
C MET A 62 14.29 -2.53 2.28
N GLU A 63 15.61 -2.26 2.35
CA GLU A 63 16.59 -2.93 1.50
C GLU A 63 16.63 -4.44 1.71
N ARG A 64 16.48 -4.90 2.96
CA ARG A 64 16.39 -6.34 3.25
C ARG A 64 15.11 -6.95 2.70
N LEU A 65 13.98 -6.26 2.84
CA LEU A 65 12.68 -6.72 2.33
C LEU A 65 12.67 -6.80 0.80
N GLU A 66 13.28 -5.83 0.11
CA GLU A 66 13.43 -5.83 -1.35
C GLU A 66 14.30 -6.98 -1.88
N LYS A 67 15.02 -7.70 -1.01
CA LYS A 67 15.87 -8.85 -1.37
C LYS A 67 15.32 -10.18 -0.87
N ASP A 68 14.16 -10.18 -0.21
CA ASP A 68 13.53 -11.37 0.36
C ASP A 68 12.67 -12.07 -0.70
N GLU A 69 13.17 -13.17 -1.27
CA GLU A 69 12.48 -13.89 -2.35
C GLU A 69 11.18 -14.56 -1.89
N GLU A 70 11.10 -14.99 -0.62
CA GLU A 70 9.89 -15.59 -0.06
C GLU A 70 8.78 -14.54 -0.01
N PHE A 71 9.11 -13.35 0.49
CA PHE A 71 8.18 -12.22 0.55
C PHE A 71 7.78 -11.70 -0.83
N LEU A 72 8.70 -11.69 -1.80
CA LEU A 72 8.44 -11.16 -3.13
C LEU A 72 7.70 -12.12 -4.07
N SER A 73 7.70 -13.43 -3.77
CA SER A 73 7.05 -14.43 -4.64
C SER A 73 5.56 -14.15 -4.97
N PRO A 74 4.72 -13.60 -4.06
CA PRO A 74 3.34 -13.23 -4.36
C PRO A 74 3.15 -11.71 -4.61
N VAL A 75 4.23 -10.91 -4.60
CA VAL A 75 4.16 -9.44 -4.58
C VAL A 75 4.79 -8.85 -5.84
N ILE A 76 4.05 -7.98 -6.52
CA ILE A 76 4.61 -7.15 -7.58
C ILE A 76 5.05 -5.83 -6.95
N MET A 77 6.36 -5.58 -6.92
CA MET A 77 6.90 -4.34 -6.36
C MET A 77 6.71 -3.19 -7.34
N ALA A 78 6.09 -2.11 -6.86
CA ALA A 78 5.99 -0.83 -7.56
C ALA A 78 6.68 0.24 -6.72
N LYS A 79 7.69 0.91 -7.30
CA LYS A 79 8.39 2.04 -6.69
C LYS A 79 7.63 3.35 -6.92
#